data_AF-A0A540LJX6-F1
#
_entry.id   AF-A0A540LJX6-F1
#
_cell.length_a   1.000
_cell.length_b   1.000
_cell.length_c   1.000
_cell.angle_alpha   90.00
_cell.angle_beta   90.00
_cell.angle_gamma   90.00
#
_symmetry.space_group_name_H-M   'P 1'
#
loop_
_entity.id
_entity.type
_entity.pdbx_description
1 polymer ?
#
loop_
_entity_poly.entity_id
_entity_poly.type
_entity_poly.pdbx_seq_one_letter_code
_entity_poly.pdbx_strand_id
1 'polypeptide(L)'
;MAHSVNDNSIESLISASKALRLSLQKSQGIGSALEKAGNRFEEINHRLPSLEAAVRPIRADKEALAAVGGHINRAVGPAAAVLKVFDAVHGLEKSLLSDPRSDLPGYLSVLKRLEEALRFLGDNCGLAIQWLEDIVEYLEDNAVADDRYLSNLKKSLKSLRELQSEEEKADLDGGLLEAALEKLENEFRRLLTENSVPLPMSSSSSLGEQACIAPSPLPVLVKLQRQNPPPQDGSVPKLVSFITDYCNKLLGDDYKPILTQVLIIYRSWKHEKFQEGLLINEVLEIVKAIELNLEAWIKAYEDTSLASLFAMNNHWHLYKHLKGTKLGVLLGDAWLREHEQYKDYYFTVFLRDSWGKLPGHLSREGLILFSGGRATARDLVKKRLKSFNETFDDMYKKQSSWVMSDKDLREKTCQLIVQAVVPVYRSYMQNYGPLVEQDASSSKYAKYSVQTFEKMLMSLFQPKPVRYGSFKGRQMSGKFNGVADLRRTTSAVV
;
A
#
# COMPACT_ATOMS: atom_id res chain seq x y z
N MET A 1 31.22 -126.50 46.48
CA MET A 1 31.92 -125.19 46.59
C MET A 1 31.23 -124.14 45.70
N ALA A 2 29.94 -123.83 45.94
CA ALA A 2 29.14 -123.00 45.02
C ALA A 2 28.48 -121.75 45.68
N HIS A 3 28.74 -121.49 46.96
CA HIS A 3 28.08 -120.41 47.70
C HIS A 3 28.93 -119.13 47.93
N SER A 4 30.23 -119.12 47.61
CA SER A 4 31.12 -117.97 47.87
C SER A 4 31.33 -117.02 46.69
N VAL A 5 30.89 -117.37 45.48
CA VAL A 5 31.08 -116.54 44.27
C VAL A 5 29.94 -115.54 44.09
N ASN A 6 28.75 -115.81 44.64
CA ASN A 6 27.56 -114.99 44.45
C ASN A 6 27.59 -113.71 45.33
N ASP A 7 28.10 -113.79 46.56
CA ASP A 7 28.19 -112.65 47.50
C ASP A 7 29.16 -111.56 47.03
N ASN A 8 30.32 -111.93 46.48
CA ASN A 8 31.28 -110.95 45.94
C ASN A 8 30.73 -110.18 44.73
N SER A 9 29.83 -110.79 43.94
CA SER A 9 29.19 -110.12 42.81
C SER A 9 28.16 -109.08 43.28
N ILE A 10 27.45 -109.38 44.38
CA ILE A 10 26.43 -108.53 44.98
C ILE A 10 27.10 -107.33 45.69
N GLU A 11 28.19 -107.54 46.43
CA GLU A 11 28.95 -106.44 47.04
C GLU A 11 29.59 -105.50 46.02
N SER A 12 30.10 -106.04 44.90
CA SER A 12 30.60 -105.24 43.78
C SER A 12 29.49 -104.39 43.14
N LEU A 13 28.30 -104.97 42.96
CA LEU A 13 27.13 -104.27 42.42
C LEU A 13 26.63 -103.16 43.37
N ILE A 14 26.63 -103.40 44.68
CA ILE A 14 26.27 -102.41 45.70
C ILE A 14 27.29 -101.27 45.75
N SER A 15 28.58 -101.59 45.64
CA SER A 15 29.66 -100.59 45.59
C SER A 15 29.59 -99.75 44.32
N ALA A 16 29.34 -100.38 43.17
CA ALA A 16 29.09 -99.69 41.90
C ALA A 16 27.83 -98.81 41.97
N SER A 17 26.74 -99.29 42.56
CA SER A 17 25.50 -98.52 42.77
C SER A 17 25.71 -97.30 43.68
N LYS A 18 26.47 -97.46 44.78
CA LYS A 18 26.87 -96.33 45.64
C LYS A 18 27.75 -95.33 44.90
N ALA A 19 28.74 -95.80 44.13
CA ALA A 19 29.59 -94.93 43.32
C ALA A 19 28.79 -94.19 42.23
N LEU A 20 27.83 -94.87 41.60
CA LEU A 20 26.94 -94.27 40.60
C LEU A 20 26.02 -93.22 41.23
N ARG A 21 25.47 -93.48 42.42
CA ARG A 21 24.69 -92.50 43.18
C ARG A 21 25.51 -91.28 43.58
N LEU A 22 26.75 -91.50 44.02
CA LEU A 22 27.69 -90.42 44.32
C LEU A 22 28.03 -89.60 43.07
N SER A 23 28.27 -90.26 41.94
CA SER A 23 28.52 -89.59 40.65
C SER A 23 27.30 -88.81 40.18
N LEU A 24 26.10 -89.36 40.36
CA LEU A 24 24.83 -88.71 40.03
C LEU A 24 24.59 -87.48 40.91
N GLN A 25 24.83 -87.57 42.22
CA GLN A 25 24.76 -86.42 43.13
C GLN A 25 25.80 -85.35 42.76
N LYS A 26 27.03 -85.75 42.39
CA LYS A 26 28.07 -84.83 41.94
C LYS A 26 27.67 -84.13 40.63
N SER A 27 27.09 -84.88 39.69
CA SER A 27 26.55 -84.34 38.43
C SER A 27 25.40 -83.38 38.66
N GLN A 28 24.47 -83.69 39.59
CA GLN A 28 23.40 -82.78 40.00
C GLN A 28 23.95 -81.50 40.65
N GLY A 29 24.99 -81.63 41.48
CA GLY A 29 25.72 -80.49 42.05
C GLY A 29 26.32 -79.60 40.96
N ILE A 30 26.97 -80.19 39.96
CA ILE A 30 27.52 -79.48 38.79
C ILE A 30 26.39 -78.83 37.98
N GLY A 31 25.28 -79.52 37.76
CA GLY A 31 24.10 -78.98 37.06
C GLY A 31 23.56 -77.72 37.74
N SER A 32 23.40 -77.75 39.06
CA SER A 32 22.94 -76.58 39.84
C SER A 32 23.94 -75.42 39.82
N ALA A 33 25.24 -75.71 39.78
CA ALA A 33 26.30 -74.70 39.69
C ALA A 33 26.33 -74.07 38.29
N LEU A 34 26.08 -74.86 37.24
CA LEU A 34 26.01 -74.39 35.86
C LEU A 34 24.78 -73.50 35.62
N GLU A 35 23.63 -73.87 36.18
CA GLU A 35 22.40 -73.05 36.12
C GLU A 35 22.60 -71.69 36.81
N LYS A 36 23.23 -71.68 38.00
CA LYS A 36 23.61 -70.43 38.69
C LYS A 36 24.62 -69.60 37.88
N ALA A 37 25.57 -70.24 37.20
CA ALA A 37 26.52 -69.54 36.34
C ALA A 37 25.82 -68.94 35.11
N GLY A 38 24.87 -69.67 34.51
CA GLY A 38 24.04 -69.19 33.39
C GLY A 38 23.32 -67.89 33.72
N ASN A 39 22.66 -67.81 34.88
CA ASN A 39 22.00 -66.58 35.33
C ASN A 39 22.97 -65.40 35.51
N ARG A 40 24.21 -65.66 35.95
CA ARG A 40 25.24 -64.60 36.06
C ARG A 40 25.75 -64.15 34.69
N PHE A 41 25.86 -65.05 33.72
CA PHE A 41 26.22 -64.68 32.35
C PHE A 41 25.11 -63.88 31.67
N GLU A 42 23.84 -64.23 31.89
CA GLU A 42 22.68 -63.44 31.46
C GLU A 42 22.72 -62.04 32.08
N GLU A 43 22.99 -61.92 33.38
CA GLU A 43 23.12 -60.64 34.07
C GLU A 43 24.30 -59.80 33.53
N ILE A 44 25.45 -60.44 33.27
CA ILE A 44 26.61 -59.78 32.66
C ILE A 44 26.26 -59.29 31.25
N ASN A 45 25.64 -60.14 30.42
CA ASN A 45 25.21 -59.76 29.07
C ASN A 45 24.17 -58.64 29.08
N HIS A 46 23.31 -58.57 30.10
CA HIS A 46 22.35 -57.48 30.24
C HIS A 46 23.03 -56.15 30.65
N ARG A 47 24.09 -56.21 31.46
CA ARG A 47 24.82 -55.02 31.94
C ARG A 47 25.93 -54.54 31.01
N LEU A 48 26.43 -55.41 30.14
CA LEU A 48 27.54 -55.11 29.23
C LEU A 48 27.24 -53.93 28.29
N PRO A 49 26.05 -53.78 27.66
CA PRO A 49 25.76 -52.65 26.79
C PRO A 49 25.74 -51.30 27.54
N SER A 50 25.19 -51.26 28.76
CA SER A 50 25.19 -50.05 29.59
C SER A 50 26.60 -49.65 30.03
N LEU A 51 27.45 -50.65 30.31
CA LEU A 51 28.85 -50.41 30.66
C LEU A 51 29.67 -49.98 29.44
N GLU A 52 29.46 -50.59 28.27
CA GLU A 52 30.09 -50.20 27.01
C GLU A 52 29.71 -48.77 26.61
N ALA A 53 28.44 -48.40 26.74
CA ALA A 53 27.97 -47.02 26.52
C ALA A 53 28.61 -46.02 27.50
N ALA A 54 28.75 -46.39 28.77
CA ALA A 54 29.37 -45.53 29.78
C ALA A 54 30.89 -45.37 29.60
N VAL A 55 31.57 -46.36 29.01
CA VAL A 55 33.03 -46.36 28.79
C VAL A 55 33.42 -45.85 27.39
N ARG A 56 32.49 -45.74 26.44
CA ARG A 56 32.70 -45.20 25.08
C ARG A 56 33.42 -43.83 25.05
N PRO A 57 33.05 -42.84 25.88
CA PRO A 57 33.76 -41.55 25.96
C PRO A 57 35.19 -41.64 26.52
N ILE A 58 35.58 -42.78 27.10
CA ILE A 58 36.95 -43.04 27.58
C ILE A 58 37.77 -43.72 26.48
N ARG A 59 37.12 -44.40 25.52
CA ARG A 59 37.73 -45.08 24.37
C ARG A 59 37.85 -44.21 23.12
N ALA A 60 37.05 -43.15 23.00
CA ALA A 60 37.18 -42.20 21.90
C ALA A 60 38.52 -41.46 21.99
N ASP A 61 39.05 -41.07 20.83
CA ASP A 61 40.34 -40.39 20.74
C ASP A 61 40.32 -39.11 21.61
N LYS A 62 41.36 -38.94 22.44
CA LYS A 62 41.45 -37.79 23.36
C LYS A 62 41.39 -36.46 22.61
N GLU A 63 41.92 -36.41 21.39
CA GLU A 63 41.87 -35.25 20.51
C GLU A 63 40.46 -35.03 19.95
N ALA A 64 39.76 -36.11 19.57
CA ALA A 64 38.37 -36.03 19.12
C ALA A 64 37.46 -35.47 20.23
N LEU A 65 37.56 -36.00 21.46
CA LEU A 65 36.80 -35.48 22.62
C LEU A 65 37.09 -34.01 22.92
N ALA A 66 38.34 -33.57 22.77
CA ALA A 66 38.70 -32.16 22.95
C ALA A 66 38.11 -31.27 21.84
N ALA A 67 38.02 -31.78 20.60
CA ALA A 67 37.47 -31.07 19.45
C ALA A 67 35.92 -31.05 19.41
N VAL A 68 35.24 -32.05 19.97
CA VAL A 68 33.76 -32.15 20.02
C VAL A 68 33.12 -30.86 20.52
N GLY A 69 33.65 -30.26 21.60
CA GLY A 69 33.11 -29.00 22.12
C GLY A 69 33.16 -27.85 21.11
N GLY A 70 34.21 -27.79 20.29
CA GLY A 70 34.34 -26.83 19.19
C GLY A 70 33.32 -27.07 18.08
N HIS A 71 33.15 -28.32 17.67
CA HIS A 71 32.15 -28.70 16.67
C HIS A 71 30.71 -28.42 17.15
N ILE A 72 30.40 -28.75 18.41
CA ILE A 72 29.11 -28.46 19.04
C ILE A 72 28.81 -26.96 19.02
N ASN A 73 29.76 -26.14 19.48
CA ASN A 73 29.58 -24.69 19.51
C ASN A 73 29.43 -24.09 18.09
N ARG A 74 30.05 -24.71 17.09
CA ARG A 74 30.00 -24.26 15.69
C ARG A 74 28.61 -24.41 15.04
N ALA A 75 27.77 -25.37 15.45
CA ALA A 75 26.39 -25.43 14.94
C ALA A 75 25.34 -24.97 15.96
N VAL A 76 25.50 -25.30 17.25
CA VAL A 76 24.47 -24.98 18.25
C VAL A 76 24.33 -23.47 18.42
N GLY A 77 25.43 -22.72 18.40
CA GLY A 77 25.40 -21.26 18.50
C GLY A 77 24.59 -20.61 17.36
N PRO A 78 24.92 -20.89 16.09
CA PRO A 78 24.14 -20.39 14.96
C PRO A 78 22.69 -20.91 14.92
N ALA A 79 22.44 -22.18 15.21
CA ALA A 79 21.08 -22.73 15.28
C ALA A 79 20.23 -22.04 16.37
N ALA A 80 20.84 -21.74 17.53
CA ALA A 80 20.19 -20.97 18.57
C ALA A 80 19.92 -19.51 18.17
N ALA A 81 20.76 -18.92 17.31
CA ALA A 81 20.51 -17.59 16.77
C ALA A 81 19.31 -17.58 15.81
N VAL A 82 19.18 -18.59 14.95
CA VAL A 82 18.01 -18.79 14.08
C VAL A 82 16.73 -18.92 14.91
N LEU A 83 16.74 -19.76 15.96
CA LEU A 83 15.60 -19.90 16.87
C LEU A 83 15.21 -18.58 17.54
N LYS A 84 16.16 -17.77 17.99
CA LYS A 84 15.86 -16.45 18.60
C LYS A 84 15.20 -15.49 17.63
N VAL A 85 15.55 -15.52 16.34
CA VAL A 85 14.91 -14.70 15.32
C VAL A 85 13.49 -15.19 15.07
N PHE A 86 13.27 -16.50 15.07
CA PHE A 86 11.94 -17.09 14.97
C PHE A 86 11.02 -16.69 16.15
N ASP A 87 11.54 -16.71 17.38
CA ASP A 87 10.82 -16.22 18.56
C ASP A 87 10.49 -14.72 18.45
N ALA A 88 11.42 -13.93 17.91
CA ALA A 88 11.22 -12.50 17.70
C ALA A 88 10.11 -12.21 16.68
N VAL A 89 9.98 -13.03 15.62
CA VAL A 89 8.88 -12.95 14.64
C VAL A 89 7.52 -13.16 15.32
N HIS A 90 7.40 -14.20 16.15
CA HIS A 90 6.18 -14.45 16.93
C HIS A 90 5.85 -13.30 17.88
N GLY A 91 6.87 -12.64 18.45
CA GLY A 91 6.69 -11.44 19.28
C GLY A 91 6.09 -10.23 18.54
N LEU A 92 6.12 -10.19 17.20
CA LEU A 92 5.55 -9.11 16.39
C LEU A 92 4.06 -9.32 16.06
N GLU A 93 3.55 -10.54 16.23
CA GLU A 93 2.20 -10.96 15.82
C GLU A 93 1.10 -10.02 16.33
N LYS A 94 1.11 -9.73 17.64
CA LYS A 94 0.11 -8.85 18.28
C LYS A 94 0.08 -7.45 17.68
N SER A 95 1.24 -6.93 17.28
CA SER A 95 1.37 -5.59 16.70
C SER A 95 0.92 -5.57 15.24
N LEU A 96 1.12 -6.66 14.49
CA LEU A 96 0.68 -6.79 13.10
C LEU A 96 -0.83 -7.06 12.97
N LEU A 97 -1.43 -7.71 13.96
CA LEU A 97 -2.88 -7.91 14.03
C LEU A 97 -3.64 -6.62 14.41
N SER A 98 -2.94 -5.64 14.98
CA SER A 98 -3.52 -4.35 15.35
C SER A 98 -4.00 -3.55 14.13
N ASP A 99 -4.79 -2.51 14.38
CA ASP A 99 -5.43 -1.73 13.34
C ASP A 99 -4.50 -0.60 12.83
N PRO A 100 -4.14 -0.58 11.53
CA PRO A 100 -3.27 0.45 10.95
C PRO A 100 -3.83 1.87 11.08
N ARG A 101 -5.15 2.02 11.33
CA ARG A 101 -5.83 3.31 11.45
C ARG A 101 -5.29 4.19 12.58
N SER A 102 -4.78 3.58 13.64
CA SER A 102 -4.38 4.29 14.87
C SER A 102 -2.96 4.84 14.83
N ASP A 103 -2.04 4.13 14.16
CA ASP A 103 -0.62 4.50 14.04
C ASP A 103 -0.01 3.83 12.81
N LEU A 104 -0.29 4.39 11.63
CA LEU A 104 0.21 3.87 10.37
C LEU A 104 1.76 3.83 10.31
N PRO A 105 2.51 4.87 10.73
CA PRO A 105 3.97 4.80 10.78
C PRO A 105 4.50 3.71 11.73
N GLY A 106 3.91 3.57 12.92
CA GLY A 106 4.27 2.51 13.86
C GLY A 106 4.00 1.12 13.30
N TYR A 107 2.82 0.91 12.70
CA TYR A 107 2.45 -0.35 12.05
C TYR A 107 3.47 -0.76 10.97
N LEU A 108 3.86 0.19 10.14
CA LEU A 108 4.81 -0.05 9.07
C LEU A 108 6.23 -0.36 9.57
N SER A 109 6.64 0.21 10.71
CA SER A 109 7.92 -0.13 11.34
C SER A 109 7.99 -1.58 11.83
N VAL A 110 6.86 -2.13 12.28
CA VAL A 110 6.72 -3.53 12.70
C VAL A 110 6.80 -4.46 11.51
N LEU A 111 6.12 -4.11 10.40
CA LEU A 111 6.20 -4.83 9.13
C LEU A 111 7.64 -4.92 8.59
N LYS A 112 8.40 -3.83 8.67
CA LYS A 112 9.82 -3.81 8.31
C LYS A 112 10.64 -4.81 9.13
N ARG A 113 10.43 -4.85 10.45
CA ARG A 113 11.15 -5.78 11.35
C ARG A 113 10.79 -7.24 11.08
N LEU A 114 9.53 -7.51 10.74
CA LEU A 114 9.08 -8.85 10.34
C LEU A 114 9.86 -9.34 9.11
N GLU A 115 10.02 -8.50 8.09
CA GLU A 115 10.79 -8.90 6.91
C GLU A 115 12.26 -9.13 7.19
N GLU A 116 12.93 -8.21 7.88
CA GLU A 116 14.36 -8.37 8.19
C GLU A 116 14.63 -9.71 8.90
N ALA A 117 13.70 -10.12 9.78
CA ALA A 117 13.76 -11.40 10.46
C ALA A 117 13.51 -12.59 9.53
N LEU A 118 12.50 -12.53 8.66
CA LEU A 118 12.16 -13.63 7.75
C LEU A 118 13.22 -13.83 6.65
N ARG A 119 13.81 -12.74 6.14
CA ARG A 119 14.96 -12.82 5.22
C ARG A 119 16.15 -13.53 5.88
N PHE A 120 16.45 -13.16 7.13
CA PHE A 120 17.49 -13.85 7.90
C PHE A 120 17.18 -15.33 8.09
N LEU A 121 15.94 -15.70 8.40
CA LEU A 121 15.54 -17.10 8.55
C LEU A 121 15.70 -17.88 7.24
N GLY A 122 15.21 -17.34 6.12
CA GLY A 122 15.35 -17.98 4.80
C GLY A 122 16.82 -18.25 4.42
N ASP A 123 17.71 -17.29 4.66
CA ASP A 123 19.14 -17.42 4.33
C ASP A 123 19.90 -18.38 5.27
N ASN A 124 19.46 -18.54 6.52
CA ASN A 124 20.23 -19.22 7.56
C ASN A 124 19.63 -20.56 8.03
N CYS A 125 18.35 -20.85 7.81
CA CYS A 125 17.73 -22.13 8.21
C CYS A 125 18.39 -23.33 7.52
N GLY A 126 18.65 -23.24 6.21
CA GLY A 126 19.34 -24.29 5.46
C GLY A 126 20.78 -24.52 5.94
N LEU A 127 21.51 -23.44 6.21
CA LEU A 127 22.86 -23.51 6.78
C LEU A 127 22.86 -24.09 8.19
N ALA A 128 21.86 -23.76 9.01
CA ALA A 128 21.70 -24.31 10.36
C ALA A 128 21.44 -25.82 10.35
N ILE A 129 20.58 -26.30 9.45
CA ILE A 129 20.36 -27.73 9.24
C ILE A 129 21.66 -28.41 8.84
N GLN A 130 22.40 -27.83 7.88
CA GLN A 130 23.69 -28.37 7.43
C GLN A 130 24.73 -28.43 8.54
N TRP A 131 24.88 -27.38 9.36
CA TRP A 131 25.82 -27.42 10.48
C TRP A 131 25.44 -28.45 11.54
N LEU A 132 24.13 -28.67 11.78
CA LEU A 132 23.68 -29.70 12.71
C LEU A 132 23.92 -31.11 12.15
N GLU A 133 23.79 -31.29 10.84
CA GLU A 133 24.17 -32.54 10.15
C GLU A 133 25.67 -32.82 10.28
N ASP A 134 26.52 -31.82 10.03
CA ASP A 134 27.98 -31.94 10.15
C ASP A 134 28.40 -32.40 11.56
N ILE A 135 27.72 -31.93 12.62
CA ILE A 135 27.99 -32.41 13.99
C ILE A 135 27.56 -33.86 14.15
N VAL A 136 26.37 -34.21 13.66
CA VAL A 136 25.84 -35.57 13.82
C VAL A 136 26.73 -36.58 13.11
N GLU A 137 27.23 -36.24 11.91
CA GLU A 137 28.23 -37.01 11.17
C GLU A 137 29.54 -37.13 11.97
N TYR A 138 30.06 -36.01 12.49
CA TYR A 138 31.28 -36.03 13.31
C TYR A 138 31.15 -36.89 14.58
N LEU A 139 30.01 -36.84 15.27
CA LEU A 139 29.75 -37.64 16.47
C LEU A 139 29.66 -39.14 16.15
N GLU A 140 29.14 -39.48 14.97
CA GLU A 140 29.08 -40.86 14.46
C GLU A 140 30.48 -41.37 14.09
N ASP A 141 31.24 -40.60 13.31
CA ASP A 141 32.58 -40.97 12.84
C ASP A 141 33.58 -41.19 13.98
N ASN A 142 33.43 -40.45 15.08
CA ASN A 142 34.33 -40.51 16.23
C ASN A 142 33.80 -41.37 17.39
N ALA A 143 32.65 -42.05 17.21
CA ALA A 143 31.99 -42.90 18.21
C ALA A 143 31.81 -42.22 19.59
N VAL A 144 31.54 -40.91 19.58
CA VAL A 144 31.46 -40.07 20.79
C VAL A 144 30.09 -40.18 21.47
N ALA A 145 29.05 -40.55 20.72
CA ALA A 145 27.67 -40.64 21.19
C ALA A 145 27.09 -42.05 21.08
N ASP A 146 26.03 -42.33 21.84
CA ASP A 146 25.27 -43.58 21.76
C ASP A 146 24.46 -43.66 20.45
N ASP A 147 24.35 -44.86 19.89
CA ASP A 147 23.65 -45.17 18.64
C ASP A 147 22.16 -44.78 18.74
N ARG A 148 21.55 -44.94 19.92
CA ARG A 148 20.17 -44.50 20.16
C ARG A 148 20.03 -42.97 20.12
N TYR A 149 21.01 -42.25 20.64
CA TYR A 149 21.02 -40.78 20.64
C TYR A 149 21.22 -40.24 19.22
N LEU A 150 22.18 -40.79 18.47
CA LEU A 150 22.42 -40.45 17.07
C LEU A 150 21.20 -40.73 16.19
N SER A 151 20.53 -41.87 16.40
CA SER A 151 19.30 -42.22 15.67
C SER A 151 18.19 -41.19 15.89
N ASN A 152 18.01 -40.72 17.13
CA ASN A 152 17.03 -39.67 17.45
C ASN A 152 17.39 -38.35 16.77
N LEU A 153 18.67 -37.92 16.81
CA LEU A 153 19.13 -36.69 16.16
C LEU A 153 18.93 -36.74 14.63
N LYS A 154 19.29 -37.85 13.99
CA LYS A 154 19.07 -38.07 12.55
C LYS A 154 17.58 -37.99 12.19
N LYS A 155 16.72 -38.55 13.03
CA LYS A 155 15.26 -38.46 12.82
C LYS A 155 14.76 -37.03 12.91
N SER A 156 15.22 -36.25 13.91
CA SER A 156 14.88 -34.83 14.05
C SER A 156 15.38 -34.00 12.87
N LEU A 157 16.60 -34.24 12.38
CA LEU A 157 17.15 -33.55 11.20
C LEU A 157 16.38 -33.87 9.92
N LYS A 158 15.99 -35.14 9.75
CA LYS A 158 15.13 -35.53 8.63
C LYS A 158 13.80 -34.80 8.64
N SER A 159 13.15 -34.68 9.79
CA SER A 159 11.92 -33.90 9.93
C SER A 159 12.12 -32.41 9.63
N LEU A 160 13.24 -31.80 10.03
CA LEU A 160 13.59 -30.41 9.68
C LEU A 160 13.78 -30.22 8.18
N ARG A 161 14.42 -31.17 7.49
CA ARG A 161 14.60 -31.15 6.03
C ARG A 161 13.28 -31.26 5.27
N GLU A 162 12.41 -32.15 5.73
CA GLU A 162 11.08 -32.33 5.16
C GLU A 162 10.26 -31.04 5.30
N LEU A 163 10.30 -30.41 6.47
CA LEU A 163 9.67 -29.10 6.71
C LEU A 163 10.25 -28.01 5.81
N GLN A 164 11.57 -27.91 5.67
CA GLN A 164 12.22 -26.93 4.79
C GLN A 164 11.79 -27.09 3.31
N SER A 165 11.66 -28.33 2.83
CA SER A 165 11.26 -28.61 1.44
C SER A 165 9.78 -28.33 1.14
N GLU A 166 8.93 -28.39 2.16
CA GLU A 166 7.52 -27.98 2.07
C GLU A 166 7.36 -26.46 2.31
N GLU A 167 8.23 -25.84 3.13
CA GLU A 167 8.30 -24.40 3.41
C GLU A 167 8.89 -23.56 2.27
N GLU A 168 9.66 -24.14 1.33
CA GLU A 168 9.93 -23.49 0.03
C GLU A 168 8.63 -23.18 -0.75
N LYS A 169 7.48 -23.71 -0.30
CA LYS A 169 6.13 -23.42 -0.81
C LYS A 169 5.16 -22.82 0.23
N ALA A 170 5.55 -22.68 1.49
CA ALA A 170 4.68 -22.22 2.58
C ALA A 170 5.32 -21.07 3.38
N ASP A 171 4.54 -20.03 3.67
CA ASP A 171 5.03 -18.81 4.30
C ASP A 171 5.63 -19.08 5.70
N LEU A 172 6.93 -18.75 5.88
CA LEU A 172 7.70 -18.90 7.14
C LEU A 172 7.07 -18.18 8.35
N ASP A 173 6.07 -17.34 8.13
CA ASP A 173 5.36 -16.55 9.14
C ASP A 173 3.92 -17.03 9.40
N GLY A 174 3.48 -18.12 8.78
CA GLY A 174 2.11 -18.64 8.92
C GLY A 174 1.03 -17.73 8.33
N GLY A 175 1.36 -16.85 7.37
CA GLY A 175 0.43 -15.94 6.70
C GLY A 175 0.24 -14.59 7.39
N LEU A 176 1.09 -14.24 8.36
CA LEU A 176 1.01 -12.99 9.12
C LEU A 176 1.22 -11.75 8.26
N LEU A 177 2.15 -11.82 7.31
CA LEU A 177 2.45 -10.75 6.37
C LEU A 177 1.27 -10.53 5.42
N GLU A 178 0.70 -11.60 4.86
CA GLU A 178 -0.45 -11.49 3.95
C GLU A 178 -1.62 -10.78 4.62
N ALA A 179 -1.96 -11.19 5.86
CA ALA A 179 -3.01 -10.55 6.65
C ALA A 179 -2.71 -9.06 6.96
N ALA A 180 -1.43 -8.72 7.19
CA ALA A 180 -1.01 -7.36 7.46
C ALA A 180 -1.05 -6.46 6.20
N LEU A 181 -0.70 -7.01 5.04
CA LEU A 181 -0.77 -6.33 3.76
C LEU A 181 -2.22 -6.10 3.32
N GLU A 182 -3.11 -7.07 3.54
CA GLU A 182 -4.54 -6.94 3.28
C GLU A 182 -5.16 -5.79 4.11
N LYS A 183 -4.81 -5.66 5.39
CA LYS A 183 -5.24 -4.55 6.24
C LYS A 183 -4.79 -3.19 5.71
N LEU A 184 -3.55 -3.10 5.23
CA LEU A 184 -3.00 -1.87 4.66
C LEU A 184 -3.75 -1.49 3.36
N GLU A 185 -4.03 -2.46 2.50
CA GLU A 185 -4.80 -2.25 1.27
C GLU A 185 -6.23 -1.77 1.57
N ASN A 186 -6.89 -2.39 2.55
CA ASN A 186 -8.25 -2.03 2.93
C ASN A 186 -8.37 -0.60 3.47
N GLU A 187 -7.42 -0.18 4.32
CA GLU A 187 -7.39 1.20 4.82
C GLU A 187 -7.18 2.20 3.67
N PHE A 188 -6.37 1.82 2.69
CA PHE A 188 -6.16 2.66 1.53
C PHE A 188 -7.42 2.81 0.65
N ARG A 189 -8.15 1.72 0.41
CA ARG A 189 -9.43 1.73 -0.33
C ARG A 189 -10.47 2.64 0.34
N ARG A 190 -10.52 2.65 1.69
CA ARG A 190 -11.42 3.52 2.46
C ARG A 190 -11.11 4.99 2.19
N LEU A 191 -9.85 5.40 2.33
CA LEU A 191 -9.41 6.79 2.12
C LEU A 191 -9.72 7.27 0.70
N LEU A 192 -9.56 6.41 -0.31
CA LEU A 192 -9.90 6.74 -1.71
C LEU A 192 -11.40 6.93 -1.92
N THR A 193 -12.23 6.11 -1.26
CA THR A 193 -13.70 6.21 -1.33
C THR A 193 -14.20 7.52 -0.72
N GLU A 194 -13.64 7.94 0.42
CA GLU A 194 -14.04 9.16 1.14
C GLU A 194 -13.80 10.45 0.37
N ASN A 195 -12.84 10.44 -0.56
CA ASN A 195 -12.46 11.62 -1.34
C ASN A 195 -12.93 11.56 -2.81
N SER A 196 -13.64 10.50 -3.18
CA SER A 196 -14.29 10.33 -4.48
C SER A 196 -15.79 10.64 -4.39
N VAL A 197 -16.47 10.82 -5.53
CA VAL A 197 -17.95 10.85 -5.59
C VAL A 197 -18.46 9.42 -5.29
N PRO A 198 -19.61 9.21 -4.61
CA PRO A 198 -20.04 7.88 -4.18
C PRO A 198 -20.02 6.90 -5.35
N LEU A 199 -19.09 5.96 -5.30
CA LEU A 199 -19.13 4.77 -6.13
C LEU A 199 -20.27 3.91 -5.58
N PRO A 200 -21.16 3.36 -6.43
CA PRO A 200 -21.80 2.11 -6.09
C PRO A 200 -20.67 1.08 -6.05
N MET A 201 -20.08 0.90 -4.85
CA MET A 201 -19.20 -0.22 -4.57
C MET A 201 -20.12 -1.44 -4.63
N SER A 202 -20.24 -2.05 -5.81
CA SER A 202 -20.74 -3.42 -5.89
C SER A 202 -19.86 -4.22 -4.95
N SER A 203 -20.44 -4.71 -3.86
CA SER A 203 -19.81 -5.66 -2.95
C SER A 203 -19.09 -6.69 -3.80
N SER A 204 -17.77 -6.69 -3.71
CA SER A 204 -16.87 -7.53 -4.47
C SER A 204 -17.11 -8.99 -4.09
N SER A 205 -18.01 -9.65 -4.80
CA SER A 205 -18.18 -11.10 -4.78
C SER A 205 -17.89 -11.72 -6.15
N SER A 206 -17.34 -10.98 -7.12
CA SER A 206 -17.11 -11.50 -8.47
C SER A 206 -15.82 -11.06 -9.18
N LEU A 207 -14.87 -10.44 -8.49
CA LEU A 207 -13.48 -10.48 -8.97
C LEU A 207 -12.85 -11.71 -8.31
N GLY A 208 -12.63 -12.75 -9.11
CA GLY A 208 -12.17 -14.05 -8.67
C GLY A 208 -10.88 -14.00 -7.86
N GLU A 209 -10.71 -15.06 -7.07
CA GLU A 209 -9.53 -15.44 -6.31
C GLU A 209 -8.22 -14.98 -6.97
N GLN A 210 -7.71 -13.84 -6.53
CA GLN A 210 -6.32 -13.48 -6.73
C GLN A 210 -5.88 -12.86 -5.42
N ALA A 211 -5.01 -13.55 -4.70
CA ALA A 211 -4.23 -12.97 -3.60
C ALA A 211 -3.42 -11.80 -4.19
N CYS A 212 -3.96 -10.59 -3.97
CA CYS A 212 -3.49 -9.34 -4.54
C CYS A 212 -2.21 -8.93 -3.86
N ILE A 213 -1.17 -8.62 -4.64
CA ILE A 213 -0.38 -7.37 -4.67
C ILE A 213 0.35 -7.34 -6.03
N ALA A 214 0.16 -6.23 -6.77
CA ALA A 214 0.56 -5.86 -8.14
C ALA A 214 -0.41 -6.22 -9.29
N PRO A 215 -0.83 -5.24 -10.14
CA PRO A 215 -0.87 -3.79 -9.90
C PRO A 215 -2.01 -3.48 -8.92
N SER A 216 -1.93 -2.36 -8.19
CA SER A 216 -2.99 -2.05 -7.25
C SER A 216 -4.34 -1.89 -8.01
N PRO A 217 -5.49 -2.07 -7.35
CA PRO A 217 -6.78 -1.76 -7.98
C PRO A 217 -7.01 -0.25 -8.10
N LEU A 218 -6.07 0.59 -7.67
CA LEU A 218 -6.24 2.03 -7.60
C LEU A 218 -6.26 2.68 -8.98
N PRO A 219 -5.32 2.40 -9.90
CA PRO A 219 -5.48 2.78 -11.30
C PRO A 219 -6.82 2.33 -11.88
N VAL A 220 -7.32 1.15 -11.52
CA VAL A 220 -8.62 0.64 -12.01
C VAL A 220 -9.77 1.48 -11.46
N LEU A 221 -9.80 1.75 -10.15
CA LEU A 221 -10.82 2.59 -9.51
C LEU A 221 -10.81 4.02 -10.05
N VAL A 222 -9.62 4.60 -10.25
CA VAL A 222 -9.47 5.91 -10.88
C VAL A 222 -9.98 5.88 -12.32
N LYS A 223 -9.66 4.85 -13.11
CA LYS A 223 -10.19 4.68 -14.47
C LYS A 223 -11.72 4.56 -14.49
N LEU A 224 -12.33 3.90 -13.51
CA LEU A 224 -13.80 3.77 -13.42
C LEU A 224 -14.51 5.12 -13.18
N GLN A 225 -13.85 6.08 -12.53
CA GLN A 225 -14.41 7.43 -12.34
C GLN A 225 -14.71 8.15 -13.66
N ARG A 226 -14.10 7.74 -14.77
CA ARG A 226 -14.36 8.29 -16.11
C ARG A 226 -15.83 8.24 -16.53
N GLN A 227 -16.58 7.26 -16.03
CA GLN A 227 -17.99 7.08 -16.36
C GLN A 227 -18.89 8.12 -15.66
N ASN A 228 -18.39 8.79 -14.63
CA ASN A 228 -19.13 9.82 -13.92
C ASN A 228 -19.15 11.12 -14.74
N PRO A 229 -20.28 11.84 -14.76
CA PRO A 229 -20.37 13.12 -15.46
C PRO A 229 -19.45 14.16 -14.81
N PRO A 230 -18.81 15.04 -15.60
CA PRO A 230 -17.96 16.08 -15.05
C PRO A 230 -18.78 17.17 -14.34
N PRO A 231 -18.14 18.01 -13.50
CA PRO A 231 -18.81 19.10 -12.77
C PRO A 231 -19.55 20.05 -13.71
N GLN A 232 -20.85 20.26 -13.52
CA GLN A 232 -21.66 21.08 -14.43
C GLN A 232 -21.28 22.58 -14.41
N ASP A 233 -20.52 23.01 -13.40
CA ASP A 233 -19.99 24.37 -13.27
C ASP A 233 -18.57 24.54 -13.84
N GLY A 234 -17.98 23.49 -14.39
CA GLY A 234 -16.61 23.51 -14.93
C GLY A 234 -15.51 23.59 -13.87
N SER A 235 -15.84 23.40 -12.59
CA SER A 235 -14.86 23.38 -11.50
C SER A 235 -13.90 22.19 -11.59
N VAL A 236 -12.78 22.27 -10.87
CA VAL A 236 -11.83 21.16 -10.76
C VAL A 236 -12.49 20.02 -9.96
N PRO A 237 -12.56 18.79 -10.49
CA PRO A 237 -13.11 17.67 -9.73
C PRO A 237 -12.28 17.39 -8.48
N LYS A 238 -12.94 17.16 -7.34
CA LYS A 238 -12.27 16.86 -6.05
C LYS A 238 -11.30 15.68 -6.17
N LEU A 239 -11.62 14.71 -7.03
CA LEU A 239 -10.77 13.56 -7.32
C LEU A 239 -9.36 13.97 -7.78
N VAL A 240 -9.25 15.00 -8.63
CA VAL A 240 -7.97 15.47 -9.18
C VAL A 240 -7.10 16.02 -8.05
N SER A 241 -7.65 16.87 -7.19
CA SER A 241 -6.93 17.41 -6.04
C SER A 241 -6.55 16.31 -5.04
N PHE A 242 -7.48 15.42 -4.71
CA PHE A 242 -7.21 14.32 -3.78
C PHE A 242 -6.10 13.39 -4.28
N ILE A 243 -6.14 12.96 -5.54
CA ILE A 243 -5.14 12.03 -6.09
C ILE A 243 -3.77 12.68 -6.15
N THR A 244 -3.71 13.94 -6.58
CA THR A 244 -2.42 14.66 -6.63
C THR A 244 -1.83 14.86 -5.24
N ASP A 245 -2.64 15.21 -4.24
CA ASP A 245 -2.20 15.30 -2.84
C ASP A 245 -1.78 13.93 -2.28
N TYR A 246 -2.56 12.89 -2.58
CA TYR A 246 -2.26 11.52 -2.16
C TYR A 246 -0.95 11.01 -2.75
N CYS A 247 -0.76 11.13 -4.07
CA CYS A 247 0.48 10.74 -4.73
C CYS A 247 1.68 11.54 -4.21
N ASN A 248 1.52 12.85 -3.94
CA ASN A 248 2.56 13.63 -3.28
C ASN A 248 2.90 13.10 -1.88
N LYS A 249 1.89 12.72 -1.10
CA LYS A 249 2.08 12.13 0.24
C LYS A 249 2.79 10.78 0.16
N LEU A 250 2.43 9.91 -0.78
CA LEU A 250 3.11 8.63 -1.01
C LEU A 250 4.57 8.79 -1.40
N LEU A 251 4.87 9.81 -2.21
CA LEU A 251 6.25 10.14 -2.61
C LEU A 251 7.01 10.89 -1.50
N GLY A 252 6.33 11.30 -0.43
CA GLY A 252 6.87 11.97 0.76
C GLY A 252 7.96 11.16 1.47
N ASP A 253 8.83 11.83 2.23
CA ASP A 253 9.94 11.16 2.92
C ASP A 253 9.44 10.22 4.02
N ASP A 254 8.25 10.51 4.56
CA ASP A 254 7.62 9.71 5.61
C ASP A 254 7.09 8.37 5.08
N TYR A 255 6.60 8.32 3.84
CA TYR A 255 5.88 7.15 3.30
C TYR A 255 6.62 6.41 2.19
N LYS A 256 7.38 7.12 1.34
CA LYS A 256 8.08 6.52 0.20
C LYS A 256 9.05 5.42 0.62
N PRO A 257 9.97 5.62 1.59
CA PRO A 257 10.91 4.57 2.00
C PRO A 257 10.18 3.33 2.53
N ILE A 258 9.08 3.57 3.24
CA ILE A 258 8.28 2.53 3.85
C ILE A 258 7.55 1.70 2.78
N LEU A 259 6.86 2.35 1.84
CA LEU A 259 6.13 1.68 0.76
C LEU A 259 7.08 0.96 -0.19
N THR A 260 8.24 1.57 -0.50
CA THR A 260 9.30 0.90 -1.25
C THR A 260 9.75 -0.36 -0.53
N GLN A 261 9.94 -0.28 0.80
CA GLN A 261 10.29 -1.47 1.58
C GLN A 261 9.18 -2.51 1.50
N VAL A 262 7.92 -2.18 1.82
CA VAL A 262 6.77 -3.11 1.70
C VAL A 262 6.71 -3.81 0.33
N LEU A 263 6.92 -3.07 -0.77
CA LEU A 263 6.95 -3.64 -2.12
C LEU A 263 8.14 -4.58 -2.37
N ILE A 264 9.31 -4.28 -1.79
CA ILE A 264 10.49 -5.17 -1.82
C ILE A 264 10.17 -6.48 -1.09
N ILE A 265 9.63 -6.38 0.12
CA ILE A 265 9.25 -7.52 0.96
C ILE A 265 8.32 -8.44 0.18
N TYR A 266 7.21 -7.89 -0.30
CA TYR A 266 6.20 -8.68 -0.98
C TYR A 266 6.72 -9.39 -2.24
N ARG A 267 7.49 -8.69 -3.09
CA ARG A 267 8.01 -9.30 -4.32
C ARG A 267 9.07 -10.36 -4.07
N SER A 268 9.86 -10.19 -3.02
CA SER A 268 10.83 -11.20 -2.63
C SER A 268 10.14 -12.53 -2.30
N TRP A 269 8.92 -12.49 -1.75
CA TRP A 269 8.15 -13.69 -1.38
C TRP A 269 7.42 -14.31 -2.56
N LYS A 270 6.99 -13.50 -3.53
CA LYS A 270 6.48 -14.01 -4.82
C LYS A 270 7.58 -14.54 -5.74
N HIS A 271 8.85 -14.56 -5.31
CA HIS A 271 10.01 -14.87 -6.14
C HIS A 271 10.08 -14.03 -7.44
N GLU A 272 9.51 -12.83 -7.42
CA GLU A 272 9.51 -11.91 -8.55
C GLU A 272 10.71 -10.97 -8.45
N LYS A 273 11.37 -10.71 -9.57
CA LYS A 273 12.48 -9.76 -9.60
C LYS A 273 11.99 -8.37 -9.16
N PHE A 274 12.66 -7.81 -8.16
CA PHE A 274 12.47 -6.43 -7.76
C PHE A 274 12.79 -5.51 -8.94
N GLN A 275 11.91 -4.55 -9.21
CA GLN A 275 12.19 -3.43 -10.08
C GLN A 275 12.17 -2.17 -9.23
N GLU A 276 13.32 -1.53 -9.13
CA GLU A 276 13.43 -0.21 -8.53
C GLU A 276 12.53 0.75 -9.34
N GLY A 277 11.49 1.29 -8.70
CA GLY A 277 10.51 2.16 -9.35
C GLY A 277 9.08 1.62 -9.43
N LEU A 278 8.72 0.52 -8.77
CA LEU A 278 7.32 0.05 -8.76
C LEU A 278 6.31 1.05 -8.20
N LEU A 279 6.63 1.66 -7.06
CA LEU A 279 5.81 2.74 -6.49
C LEU A 279 5.70 3.91 -7.47
N ILE A 280 6.79 4.23 -8.15
CA ILE A 280 6.83 5.28 -9.16
C ILE A 280 5.93 4.92 -10.35
N ASN A 281 6.04 3.70 -10.87
CA ASN A 281 5.21 3.21 -11.97
C ASN A 281 3.73 3.25 -11.60
N GLU A 282 3.36 2.82 -10.40
CA GLU A 282 1.98 2.87 -9.93
C GLU A 282 1.46 4.31 -9.84
N VAL A 283 2.26 5.22 -9.29
CA VAL A 283 1.92 6.65 -9.24
C VAL A 283 1.76 7.23 -10.66
N LEU A 284 2.66 6.89 -11.58
CA LEU A 284 2.59 7.32 -12.97
C LEU A 284 1.33 6.77 -13.67
N GLU A 285 0.95 5.52 -13.41
CA GLU A 285 -0.29 4.94 -13.95
C GLU A 285 -1.55 5.60 -13.37
N ILE A 286 -1.53 6.01 -12.10
CA ILE A 286 -2.61 6.79 -11.49
C ILE A 286 -2.71 8.19 -12.13
N VAL A 287 -1.58 8.86 -12.36
CA VAL A 287 -1.55 10.18 -13.02
C VAL A 287 -2.08 10.06 -14.46
N LYS A 288 -1.60 9.08 -15.23
CA LYS A 288 -2.11 8.80 -16.59
C LYS A 288 -3.61 8.51 -16.59
N ALA A 289 -4.10 7.78 -15.59
CA ALA A 289 -5.54 7.51 -15.47
C ALA A 289 -6.33 8.82 -15.26
N ILE A 290 -5.81 9.76 -14.47
CA ILE A 290 -6.42 11.09 -14.30
C ILE A 290 -6.36 11.92 -15.58
N GLU A 291 -5.24 11.93 -16.29
CA GLU A 291 -5.12 12.64 -17.58
C GLU A 291 -6.16 12.15 -18.59
N LEU A 292 -6.28 10.83 -18.76
CA LEU A 292 -7.29 10.23 -19.65
C LEU A 292 -8.72 10.54 -19.20
N ASN A 293 -8.97 10.62 -17.90
CA ASN A 293 -10.27 11.02 -17.38
C ASN A 293 -10.58 12.48 -17.68
N LEU A 294 -9.61 13.38 -17.50
CA LEU A 294 -9.73 14.79 -17.85
C LEU A 294 -10.05 14.97 -19.33
N GLU A 295 -9.34 14.27 -20.22
CA GLU A 295 -9.63 14.30 -21.66
C GLU A 295 -11.06 13.85 -21.99
N ALA A 296 -11.51 12.74 -21.37
CA ALA A 296 -12.86 12.22 -21.57
C ALA A 296 -13.92 13.21 -21.06
N TRP A 297 -13.68 13.81 -19.89
CA TRP A 297 -14.57 14.81 -19.29
C TRP A 297 -14.63 16.11 -20.10
N ILE A 298 -13.51 16.58 -20.66
CA ILE A 298 -13.50 17.73 -21.57
C ILE A 298 -14.40 17.44 -22.79
N LYS A 299 -14.31 16.24 -23.37
CA LYS A 299 -15.12 15.81 -24.52
C LYS A 299 -16.60 15.57 -24.18
N ALA A 300 -16.93 15.36 -22.92
CA ALA A 300 -18.30 15.07 -22.47
C ALA A 300 -19.19 16.31 -22.37
N TYR A 301 -18.62 17.53 -22.34
CA TYR A 301 -19.41 18.76 -22.35
C TYR A 301 -19.97 19.06 -23.74
N GLU A 302 -21.28 19.29 -23.80
CA GLU A 302 -21.95 19.75 -25.03
C GLU A 302 -21.52 21.18 -25.41
N ASP A 303 -21.32 22.04 -24.41
CA ASP A 303 -20.86 23.41 -24.63
C ASP A 303 -19.33 23.48 -24.69
N THR A 304 -18.80 23.76 -25.88
CA THR A 304 -17.36 23.92 -26.13
C THR A 304 -16.71 25.02 -25.29
N SER A 305 -17.46 26.09 -24.94
CA SER A 305 -16.96 27.15 -24.08
C SER A 305 -16.80 26.67 -22.64
N LEU A 306 -17.75 25.88 -22.14
CA LEU A 306 -17.65 25.25 -20.82
C LEU A 306 -16.54 24.20 -20.79
N ALA A 307 -16.42 23.39 -21.85
CA ALA A 307 -15.32 22.44 -22.02
C ALA A 307 -13.96 23.13 -21.93
N SER A 308 -13.81 24.27 -22.61
CA SER A 308 -12.58 25.07 -22.59
C SER A 308 -12.30 25.67 -21.21
N LEU A 309 -13.33 26.17 -20.51
CA LEU A 309 -13.19 26.66 -19.13
C LEU A 309 -12.77 25.54 -18.17
N PHE A 310 -13.41 24.38 -18.27
CA PHE A 310 -13.08 23.21 -17.46
C PHE A 310 -11.63 22.75 -17.71
N ALA A 311 -11.22 22.65 -18.97
CA ALA A 311 -9.85 22.29 -19.34
C ALA A 311 -8.85 23.30 -18.75
N MET A 312 -9.09 24.59 -18.95
CA MET A 312 -8.25 25.67 -18.42
C MET A 312 -8.10 25.58 -16.88
N ASN A 313 -9.20 25.35 -16.16
CA ASN A 313 -9.18 25.18 -14.70
C ASN A 313 -8.31 24.01 -14.27
N ASN A 314 -8.47 22.84 -14.90
CA ASN A 314 -7.75 21.62 -14.52
C ASN A 314 -6.27 21.70 -14.89
N HIS A 315 -5.93 22.19 -16.09
CA HIS A 315 -4.53 22.36 -16.50
C HIS A 315 -3.80 23.38 -15.60
N TRP A 316 -4.45 24.49 -15.22
CA TRP A 316 -3.87 25.42 -14.26
C TRP A 316 -3.67 24.79 -12.88
N HIS A 317 -4.65 24.04 -12.40
CA HIS A 317 -4.58 23.37 -11.11
C HIS A 317 -3.42 22.39 -11.06
N LEU A 318 -3.29 21.52 -12.06
CA LEU A 318 -2.19 20.56 -12.18
C LEU A 318 -0.83 21.27 -12.21
N TYR A 319 -0.67 22.31 -13.02
CA TYR A 319 0.59 23.08 -13.04
C TYR A 319 0.89 23.73 -11.69
N LYS A 320 -0.05 24.52 -11.14
CA LYS A 320 0.17 25.34 -9.95
C LYS A 320 0.40 24.51 -8.69
N HIS A 321 -0.34 23.42 -8.52
CA HIS A 321 -0.28 22.60 -7.31
C HIS A 321 0.80 21.51 -7.35
N LEU A 322 1.28 21.12 -8.52
CA LEU A 322 2.38 20.13 -8.63
C LEU A 322 3.75 20.79 -8.74
N LYS A 323 3.83 22.05 -9.16
CA LYS A 323 5.10 22.77 -9.25
C LYS A 323 5.79 22.84 -7.88
N GLY A 324 7.01 22.32 -7.80
CA GLY A 324 7.81 22.26 -6.58
C GLY A 324 7.44 21.13 -5.62
N THR A 325 6.49 20.25 -5.97
CA THR A 325 6.19 19.05 -5.19
C THR A 325 6.96 17.85 -5.68
N LYS A 326 7.00 16.78 -4.88
CA LYS A 326 7.70 15.54 -5.27
C LYS A 326 7.09 14.87 -6.49
N LEU A 327 5.76 14.92 -6.62
CA LEU A 327 5.07 14.45 -7.82
C LEU A 327 5.41 15.32 -9.04
N GLY A 328 5.47 16.65 -8.90
CA GLY A 328 5.90 17.51 -9.99
C GLY A 328 7.34 17.26 -10.44
N VAL A 329 8.26 17.04 -9.48
CA VAL A 329 9.65 16.64 -9.79
C VAL A 329 9.68 15.28 -10.52
N LEU A 330 8.84 14.33 -10.12
CA LEU A 330 8.76 13.01 -10.76
C LEU A 330 8.23 13.09 -12.19
N LEU A 331 7.19 13.90 -12.44
CA LEU A 331 6.60 14.10 -13.77
C LEU A 331 7.50 14.94 -14.69
N GLY A 332 8.32 15.81 -14.10
CA GLY A 332 9.32 16.61 -14.77
C GLY A 332 8.80 17.94 -15.33
N ASP A 333 9.73 18.88 -15.54
CA ASP A 333 9.40 20.24 -15.96
C ASP A 333 8.75 20.32 -17.35
N ALA A 334 9.03 19.36 -18.23
CA ALA A 334 8.41 19.30 -19.55
C ALA A 334 6.89 19.10 -19.44
N TRP A 335 6.46 18.15 -18.61
CA TRP A 335 5.06 17.87 -18.35
C TRP A 335 4.36 19.07 -17.70
N LEU A 336 5.00 19.71 -16.70
CA LEU A 336 4.44 20.92 -16.08
C LEU A 336 4.26 22.05 -17.09
N ARG A 337 5.27 22.32 -17.94
CA ARG A 337 5.18 23.34 -18.98
C ARG A 337 4.09 23.03 -20.00
N GLU A 338 3.88 21.76 -20.33
CA GLU A 338 2.80 21.35 -21.23
C GLU A 338 1.42 21.70 -20.65
N HIS A 339 1.19 21.45 -19.35
CA HIS A 339 -0.04 21.89 -18.69
C HIS A 339 -0.20 23.42 -18.66
N GLU A 340 0.88 24.18 -18.47
CA GLU A 340 0.85 25.65 -18.58
C GLU A 340 0.46 26.10 -20.00
N GLN A 341 1.01 25.47 -21.03
CA GLN A 341 0.69 25.73 -22.44
C GLN A 341 -0.76 25.37 -22.78
N TYR A 342 -1.25 24.21 -22.33
CA TYR A 342 -2.65 23.84 -22.52
C TYR A 342 -3.59 24.82 -21.85
N LYS A 343 -3.25 25.32 -20.65
CA LYS A 343 -4.02 26.38 -20.01
C LYS A 343 -4.05 27.65 -20.86
N ASP A 344 -2.96 28.08 -21.48
CA ASP A 344 -2.95 29.25 -22.37
C ASP A 344 -3.73 29.02 -23.67
N TYR A 345 -3.64 27.82 -24.23
CA TYR A 345 -4.42 27.40 -25.39
C TYR A 345 -5.93 27.47 -25.10
N TYR A 346 -6.40 26.78 -24.06
CA TYR A 346 -7.82 26.75 -23.71
C TYR A 346 -8.34 28.12 -23.25
N PHE A 347 -7.50 28.92 -22.60
CA PHE A 347 -7.81 30.32 -22.30
C PHE A 347 -8.12 31.12 -23.58
N THR A 348 -7.29 30.97 -24.61
CA THR A 348 -7.46 31.66 -25.89
C THR A 348 -8.72 31.19 -26.63
N VAL A 349 -8.94 29.86 -26.67
CA VAL A 349 -10.14 29.25 -27.26
C VAL A 349 -11.40 29.74 -26.56
N PHE A 350 -11.41 29.71 -25.23
CA PHE A 350 -12.53 30.19 -24.41
C PHE A 350 -12.86 31.65 -24.72
N LEU A 351 -11.87 32.55 -24.67
CA LEU A 351 -12.09 33.97 -24.96
C LEU A 351 -12.63 34.19 -26.38
N ARG A 352 -12.04 33.52 -27.37
CA ARG A 352 -12.45 33.65 -28.78
C ARG A 352 -13.90 33.18 -28.99
N ASP A 353 -14.23 32.00 -28.48
CA ASP A 353 -15.49 31.33 -28.80
C ASP A 353 -16.65 31.84 -27.95
N SER A 354 -16.38 32.29 -26.71
CA SER A 354 -17.36 32.99 -25.87
C SER A 354 -17.43 34.48 -26.19
N TRP A 355 -16.39 35.24 -25.86
CA TRP A 355 -16.45 36.70 -25.77
C TRP A 355 -16.01 37.42 -27.04
N GLY A 356 -15.26 36.76 -27.92
CA GLY A 356 -14.67 37.36 -29.12
C GLY A 356 -15.68 37.84 -30.16
N LYS A 357 -16.88 37.26 -30.21
CA LYS A 357 -17.95 37.64 -31.15
C LYS A 357 -18.77 38.83 -30.67
N LEU A 358 -18.85 39.04 -29.37
CA LEU A 358 -19.72 40.05 -28.75
C LEU A 358 -19.42 41.49 -29.21
N PRO A 359 -18.15 41.94 -29.31
CA PRO A 359 -17.83 43.27 -29.85
C PRO A 359 -18.30 43.48 -31.31
N GLY A 360 -18.37 42.42 -32.11
CA GLY A 360 -18.76 42.49 -33.53
C GLY A 360 -20.19 43.00 -33.76
N HIS A 361 -21.08 42.84 -32.78
CA HIS A 361 -22.45 43.38 -32.85
C HIS A 361 -22.48 44.92 -32.87
N LEU A 362 -21.40 45.57 -32.41
CA LEU A 362 -21.25 47.02 -32.33
C LEU A 362 -20.37 47.60 -33.47
N SER A 363 -20.48 47.02 -34.67
CA SER A 363 -19.77 47.54 -35.85
C SER A 363 -20.15 48.99 -36.16
N ARG A 364 -19.21 49.74 -36.73
CA ARG A 364 -19.42 51.10 -37.26
C ARG A 364 -19.83 51.10 -38.73
N GLU A 365 -19.72 49.96 -39.42
CA GLU A 365 -20.02 49.85 -40.85
C GLU A 365 -21.47 50.23 -41.14
N GLY A 366 -21.74 50.90 -42.26
CA GLY A 366 -23.08 51.40 -42.60
C GLY A 366 -23.59 52.58 -41.78
N LEU A 367 -22.90 52.99 -40.70
CA LEU A 367 -23.21 54.24 -39.96
C LEU A 367 -22.41 55.44 -40.49
N ILE A 368 -21.36 55.21 -41.28
CA ILE A 368 -20.45 56.24 -41.81
C ILE A 368 -20.97 56.82 -43.14
N LEU A 369 -21.88 56.12 -43.84
CA LEU A 369 -22.40 56.48 -45.16
C LEU A 369 -23.84 57.03 -45.04
N PHE A 370 -24.00 58.27 -44.58
CA PHE A 370 -25.32 58.89 -44.44
C PHE A 370 -25.89 59.33 -45.80
N SER A 371 -26.51 58.41 -46.53
CA SER A 371 -27.41 58.72 -47.65
C SER A 371 -28.90 58.74 -47.26
N GLY A 372 -29.26 58.26 -46.06
CA GLY A 372 -30.65 58.06 -45.61
C GLY A 372 -31.11 58.82 -44.35
N GLY A 373 -30.35 59.81 -43.86
CA GLY A 373 -30.75 60.69 -42.74
C GLY A 373 -30.66 60.11 -41.31
N ARG A 374 -30.92 60.95 -40.29
CA ARG A 374 -30.75 60.62 -38.86
C ARG A 374 -31.66 59.49 -38.35
N ALA A 375 -32.86 59.34 -38.91
CA ALA A 375 -33.82 58.31 -38.49
C ALA A 375 -33.32 56.89 -38.81
N THR A 376 -32.83 56.68 -40.03
CA THR A 376 -32.28 55.39 -40.48
C THR A 376 -31.08 54.94 -39.65
N ALA A 377 -30.19 55.87 -39.29
CA ALA A 377 -29.06 55.58 -38.41
C ALA A 377 -29.50 55.22 -36.98
N ARG A 378 -30.50 55.93 -36.44
CA ARG A 378 -31.07 55.61 -35.12
C ARG A 378 -31.64 54.19 -35.08
N ASP A 379 -32.37 53.77 -36.11
CA ASP A 379 -32.98 52.43 -36.15
C ASP A 379 -31.91 51.33 -36.28
N LEU A 380 -30.84 51.58 -37.04
CA LEU A 380 -29.69 50.66 -37.12
C LEU A 380 -28.95 50.54 -35.78
N VAL A 381 -28.73 51.66 -35.08
CA VAL A 381 -28.13 51.68 -33.72
C VAL A 381 -28.98 50.89 -32.74
N LYS A 382 -30.32 51.09 -32.75
CA LYS A 382 -31.27 50.32 -31.93
C LYS A 382 -31.16 48.82 -32.21
N LYS A 383 -31.10 48.42 -33.48
CA LYS A 383 -30.97 47.01 -33.89
C LYS A 383 -29.67 46.38 -33.36
N ARG A 384 -28.54 47.09 -33.49
CA ARG A 384 -27.22 46.64 -33.01
C ARG A 384 -27.15 46.51 -31.49
N LEU A 385 -27.59 47.54 -30.76
CA LEU A 385 -27.63 47.52 -29.30
C LEU A 385 -28.56 46.44 -28.77
N LYS A 386 -29.72 46.24 -29.40
CA LYS A 386 -30.64 45.15 -29.03
C LYS A 386 -29.96 43.80 -29.19
N SER A 387 -29.35 43.55 -30.35
CA SER A 387 -28.63 42.29 -30.61
C SER A 387 -27.48 42.07 -29.63
N PHE A 388 -26.69 43.11 -29.34
CA PHE A 388 -25.61 43.05 -28.35
C PHE A 388 -26.14 42.70 -26.95
N ASN A 389 -27.20 43.39 -26.50
CA ASN A 389 -27.78 43.17 -25.18
C ASN A 389 -28.35 41.74 -25.04
N GLU A 390 -29.08 41.25 -26.05
CA GLU A 390 -29.63 39.89 -26.06
C GLU A 390 -28.51 38.84 -26.01
N THR A 391 -27.47 38.98 -26.85
CA THR A 391 -26.33 38.05 -26.85
C THR A 391 -25.56 38.10 -25.53
N PHE A 392 -25.31 39.29 -24.97
CA PHE A 392 -24.66 39.43 -23.67
C PHE A 392 -25.49 38.81 -22.54
N ASP A 393 -26.80 39.05 -22.51
CA ASP A 393 -27.68 38.54 -21.45
C ASP A 393 -27.71 37.01 -21.42
N ASP A 394 -27.83 36.39 -22.59
CA ASP A 394 -27.82 34.94 -22.74
C ASP A 394 -26.48 34.34 -22.29
N MET A 395 -25.37 34.96 -22.71
CA MET A 395 -24.04 34.57 -22.27
C MET A 395 -23.86 34.73 -20.77
N TYR A 396 -24.18 35.89 -20.21
CA TYR A 396 -24.02 36.19 -18.79
C TYR A 396 -24.87 35.23 -17.94
N LYS A 397 -26.12 34.99 -18.34
CA LYS A 397 -27.01 34.03 -17.67
C LYS A 397 -26.39 32.63 -17.66
N LYS A 398 -25.86 32.17 -18.80
CA LYS A 398 -25.22 30.86 -18.93
C LYS A 398 -23.94 30.74 -18.10
N GLN A 399 -23.06 31.73 -18.21
CA GLN A 399 -21.70 31.67 -17.66
C GLN A 399 -21.62 32.10 -16.18
N SER A 400 -22.66 32.76 -15.64
CA SER A 400 -22.71 33.15 -14.22
C SER A 400 -22.78 31.97 -13.25
N SER A 401 -23.13 30.77 -13.72
CA SER A 401 -23.11 29.56 -12.90
C SER A 401 -21.76 28.84 -12.90
N TRP A 402 -20.85 29.19 -13.82
CA TRP A 402 -19.55 28.55 -13.97
C TRP A 402 -18.58 29.04 -12.89
N VAL A 403 -17.57 28.23 -12.57
CA VAL A 403 -16.67 28.49 -11.44
C VAL A 403 -15.21 28.39 -11.87
N MET A 404 -14.42 29.40 -11.51
CA MET A 404 -12.95 29.33 -11.52
C MET A 404 -12.47 29.37 -10.07
N SER A 405 -11.95 28.24 -9.60
CA SER A 405 -11.55 28.08 -8.19
C SER A 405 -10.30 28.89 -7.85
N ASP A 406 -9.36 29.00 -8.80
CA ASP A 406 -8.16 29.79 -8.61
C ASP A 406 -8.45 31.29 -8.80
N LYS A 407 -8.12 32.07 -7.78
CA LYS A 407 -8.41 33.51 -7.73
C LYS A 407 -7.63 34.28 -8.80
N ASP A 408 -6.36 33.99 -9.00
CA ASP A 408 -5.48 34.73 -9.91
C ASP A 408 -5.88 34.47 -11.36
N LEU A 409 -6.15 33.20 -11.70
CA LEU A 409 -6.67 32.82 -13.01
C LEU A 409 -8.01 33.50 -13.30
N ARG A 410 -8.93 33.51 -12.33
CA ARG A 410 -10.23 34.16 -12.46
C ARG A 410 -10.08 35.66 -12.74
N GLU A 411 -9.30 36.35 -11.91
CA GLU A 411 -9.10 37.80 -12.03
C GLU A 411 -8.48 38.17 -13.37
N LYS A 412 -7.43 37.44 -13.80
CA LYS A 412 -6.82 37.62 -15.12
C LYS A 412 -7.82 37.40 -16.26
N THR A 413 -8.67 36.38 -16.14
CA THR A 413 -9.68 36.08 -17.16
C THR A 413 -10.74 37.18 -17.25
N CYS A 414 -11.30 37.61 -16.12
CA CYS A 414 -12.27 38.69 -16.09
C CYS A 414 -11.69 40.01 -16.62
N GLN A 415 -10.44 40.33 -16.27
CA GLN A 415 -9.76 41.52 -16.79
C GLN A 415 -9.61 41.49 -18.31
N LEU A 416 -9.25 40.34 -18.89
CA LEU A 416 -9.09 40.21 -20.34
C LEU A 416 -10.44 40.26 -21.08
N ILE A 417 -11.51 39.73 -20.48
CA ILE A 417 -12.88 39.92 -21.00
C ILE A 417 -13.26 41.40 -20.98
N VAL A 418 -12.99 42.11 -19.87
CA VAL A 418 -13.24 43.55 -19.74
C VAL A 418 -12.48 44.33 -20.81
N GLN A 419 -11.19 44.04 -21.00
CA GLN A 419 -10.36 44.69 -22.01
C GLN A 419 -10.84 44.45 -23.44
N ALA A 420 -11.39 43.26 -23.72
CA ALA A 420 -11.92 42.94 -25.04
C ALA A 420 -13.25 43.65 -25.36
N VAL A 421 -14.15 43.77 -24.38
CA VAL A 421 -15.55 44.18 -24.64
C VAL A 421 -15.83 45.63 -24.24
N VAL A 422 -15.36 46.07 -23.07
CA VAL A 422 -15.74 47.38 -22.49
C VAL A 422 -15.29 48.57 -23.34
N PRO A 423 -14.07 48.61 -23.93
CA PRO A 423 -13.66 49.72 -24.78
C PRO A 423 -14.54 49.90 -26.02
N VAL A 424 -14.96 48.80 -26.65
CA VAL A 424 -15.83 48.82 -27.83
C VAL A 424 -17.22 49.32 -27.44
N TYR A 425 -17.79 48.79 -26.37
CA TYR A 425 -19.08 49.25 -25.84
C TYR A 425 -19.05 50.73 -25.46
N ARG A 426 -18.04 51.17 -24.70
CA ARG A 426 -17.85 52.56 -24.29
C ARG A 426 -17.78 53.50 -25.49
N SER A 427 -16.94 53.16 -26.48
CA SER A 427 -16.80 53.97 -27.70
C SER A 427 -18.11 54.03 -28.49
N TYR A 428 -18.84 52.92 -28.60
CA TYR A 428 -20.12 52.89 -29.30
C TYR A 428 -21.19 53.75 -28.61
N MET A 429 -21.31 53.63 -27.29
CA MET A 429 -22.26 54.42 -26.49
C MET A 429 -21.93 55.92 -26.50
N GLN A 430 -20.66 56.31 -26.47
CA GLN A 430 -20.27 57.72 -26.58
C GLN A 430 -20.65 58.34 -27.92
N ASN A 431 -20.53 57.59 -29.02
CA ASN A 431 -20.80 58.10 -30.36
C ASN A 431 -22.28 58.05 -30.75
N TYR A 432 -23.02 57.03 -30.29
CA TYR A 432 -24.39 56.74 -30.76
C TYR A 432 -25.44 56.68 -29.65
N GLY A 433 -25.05 56.65 -28.38
CA GLY A 433 -25.94 56.64 -27.22
C GLY A 433 -26.97 57.77 -27.20
N PRO A 434 -26.59 59.04 -27.48
CA PRO A 434 -27.55 60.15 -27.50
C PRO A 434 -28.71 59.97 -28.49
N LEU A 435 -28.55 59.16 -29.54
CA LEU A 435 -29.60 58.88 -30.53
C LEU A 435 -30.71 57.95 -29.99
N VAL A 436 -30.40 57.15 -28.97
CA VAL A 436 -31.31 56.16 -28.39
C VAL A 436 -31.75 56.51 -26.96
N GLU A 437 -31.01 57.38 -26.27
CA GLU A 437 -31.32 57.85 -24.92
C GLU A 437 -32.52 58.81 -24.85
N GLN A 438 -32.81 59.50 -25.94
CA GLN A 438 -33.97 60.42 -26.04
C GLN A 438 -35.29 59.69 -26.32
N ASP A 439 -35.26 58.37 -26.49
CA ASP A 439 -36.42 57.56 -26.82
C ASP A 439 -37.10 57.03 -25.54
N ALA A 440 -38.44 57.00 -25.52
CA ALA A 440 -39.21 56.46 -24.38
C ALA A 440 -38.89 54.97 -24.08
N SER A 441 -38.31 54.24 -25.04
CA SER A 441 -37.84 52.86 -24.89
C SER A 441 -36.31 52.73 -24.69
N SER A 442 -35.64 53.80 -24.29
CA SER A 442 -34.19 53.87 -24.06
C SER A 442 -33.64 52.70 -23.22
N SER A 443 -34.37 52.28 -22.17
CA SER A 443 -33.96 51.18 -21.28
C SER A 443 -33.77 49.83 -21.97
N LYS A 444 -34.34 49.64 -23.17
CA LYS A 444 -34.13 48.42 -23.98
C LYS A 444 -32.80 48.44 -24.76
N TYR A 445 -32.24 49.63 -25.00
CA TYR A 445 -31.06 49.83 -25.85
C TYR A 445 -29.84 50.26 -25.02
N ALA A 446 -29.99 51.31 -24.20
CA ALA A 446 -29.00 51.78 -23.23
C ALA A 446 -29.20 51.06 -21.87
N LYS A 447 -29.16 49.72 -21.89
CA LYS A 447 -29.50 48.88 -20.73
C LYS A 447 -28.45 48.95 -19.61
N TYR A 448 -27.18 49.16 -19.97
CA TYR A 448 -26.05 49.08 -19.05
C TYR A 448 -25.25 50.38 -19.06
N SER A 449 -24.92 50.91 -17.88
CA SER A 449 -23.85 51.91 -17.79
C SER A 449 -22.50 51.22 -17.97
N VAL A 450 -21.49 51.96 -18.43
CA VAL A 450 -20.12 51.42 -18.60
C VAL A 450 -19.60 50.86 -17.28
N GLN A 451 -19.83 51.54 -16.16
CA GLN A 451 -19.39 51.11 -14.84
C GLN A 451 -20.12 49.85 -14.37
N THR A 452 -21.44 49.77 -14.56
CA THR A 452 -22.21 48.58 -14.17
C THR A 452 -21.82 47.38 -15.04
N PHE A 453 -21.62 47.59 -16.33
CA PHE A 453 -21.20 46.54 -17.27
C PHE A 453 -19.84 45.95 -16.88
N GLU A 454 -18.86 46.81 -16.60
CA GLU A 454 -17.53 46.39 -16.12
C GLU A 454 -17.62 45.61 -14.80
N LYS A 455 -18.43 46.09 -13.84
CA LYS A 455 -18.65 45.41 -12.56
C LYS A 455 -19.29 44.02 -12.75
N MET A 456 -20.25 43.89 -13.66
CA MET A 456 -20.88 42.60 -13.98
C MET A 456 -19.85 41.61 -14.51
N LEU A 457 -19.01 42.02 -15.47
CA LEU A 457 -17.95 41.17 -16.02
C LEU A 457 -16.93 40.75 -14.95
N MET A 458 -16.51 41.68 -14.08
CA MET A 458 -15.59 41.38 -12.97
C MET A 458 -16.17 40.45 -11.90
N SER A 459 -17.50 40.32 -11.83
CA SER A 459 -18.19 39.43 -10.88
C SER A 459 -18.36 37.98 -11.36
N LEU A 460 -17.97 37.67 -12.59
CA LEU A 460 -18.13 36.33 -13.17
C LEU A 460 -17.21 35.29 -12.50
N PHE A 461 -17.62 34.02 -12.66
CA PHE A 461 -16.86 32.82 -12.28
C PHE A 461 -16.51 32.66 -10.81
N GLN A 462 -17.23 33.33 -9.91
CA GLN A 462 -16.99 33.23 -8.49
C GLN A 462 -17.43 31.87 -7.93
N PRO A 463 -16.63 31.24 -7.04
CA PRO A 463 -17.08 30.08 -6.29
C PRO A 463 -18.31 30.44 -5.45
N LYS A 464 -19.40 29.69 -5.59
CA LYS A 464 -20.56 29.87 -4.72
C LYS A 464 -20.23 29.31 -3.33
N PRO A 465 -20.46 30.05 -2.23
CA PRO A 465 -20.29 29.48 -0.91
C PRO A 465 -21.25 28.31 -0.76
N VAL A 466 -20.71 27.11 -0.57
CA VAL A 466 -21.48 25.93 -0.20
C VAL A 466 -22.10 26.25 1.15
N ARG A 467 -23.40 26.58 1.17
CA ARG A 467 -24.18 26.55 2.42
C ARG A 467 -24.25 25.08 2.81
N TYR A 468 -23.29 24.62 3.60
CA TYR A 468 -23.49 23.42 4.40
C TYR A 468 -24.74 23.69 5.24
N GLY A 469 -25.82 22.99 4.92
CA GLY A 469 -26.97 22.91 5.82
C GLY A 469 -26.42 22.53 7.18
N SER A 470 -26.67 23.39 8.16
CA SER A 470 -26.34 23.15 9.56
C SER A 470 -26.94 21.82 9.98
N PHE A 471 -26.18 20.73 9.87
CA PHE A 471 -26.44 19.53 10.63
C PHE A 471 -26.31 19.94 12.09
N LYS A 472 -27.46 20.16 12.73
CA LYS A 472 -27.57 20.22 14.18
C LYS A 472 -27.02 18.90 14.71
N GLY A 473 -25.74 18.89 15.04
CA GLY A 473 -25.13 17.86 15.87
C GLY A 473 -25.90 17.83 17.18
N ARG A 474 -26.67 16.76 17.38
CA ARG A 474 -27.27 16.43 18.66
C ARG A 474 -26.10 16.24 19.62
N GLN A 475 -25.87 17.21 20.51
CA GLN A 475 -24.91 17.06 21.61
C GLN A 475 -25.28 15.81 22.41
N MET A 476 -24.44 14.79 22.37
CA MET A 476 -24.41 13.77 23.40
C MET A 476 -23.65 14.35 24.59
N SER A 477 -24.40 14.64 25.65
CA SER A 477 -23.85 15.01 26.96
C SER A 477 -23.14 13.80 27.58
N GLY A 478 -21.81 13.75 27.45
CA GLY A 478 -20.95 12.87 28.23
C GLY A 478 -20.28 13.67 29.33
N LYS A 479 -20.75 13.54 30.57
CA LYS A 479 -20.09 14.09 31.77
C LYS A 479 -18.70 13.46 31.92
N PHE A 480 -17.64 14.24 31.77
CA PHE A 480 -16.32 13.88 32.26
C PHE A 480 -16.13 14.46 33.66
N ASN A 481 -16.14 13.58 34.66
CA ASN A 481 -15.64 13.89 35.99
C ASN A 481 -14.11 13.99 35.94
N GLY A 482 -13.59 15.05 36.56
CA GLY A 482 -12.18 15.41 36.50
C GLY A 482 -11.27 14.55 37.36
N VAL A 483 -10.00 14.55 36.97
CA VAL A 483 -8.86 14.54 37.89
C VAL A 483 -7.86 15.54 37.33
N ALA A 484 -7.50 16.52 38.15
CA ALA A 484 -6.47 17.50 37.87
C ALA A 484 -5.09 16.82 37.96
N ASP A 485 -4.19 17.16 37.04
CA ASP A 485 -2.75 17.08 37.38
C ASP A 485 -1.92 18.18 36.70
N LEU A 486 -1.78 19.24 37.49
CA LEU A 486 -0.64 20.11 37.71
C LEU A 486 0.67 19.82 36.93
N ARG A 487 0.98 20.59 35.87
CA ARG A 487 2.35 21.06 35.58
C ARG A 487 2.37 22.45 34.95
N ARG A 488 2.66 23.44 35.80
CA ARG A 488 3.00 24.82 35.46
C ARG A 488 4.52 24.95 35.29
N THR A 489 4.92 25.45 34.12
CA THR A 489 5.89 26.54 33.89
C THR A 489 7.19 26.62 34.72
N THR A 490 8.32 26.49 34.02
CA THR A 490 9.56 27.31 34.11
C THR A 490 10.29 27.07 32.77
N SER A 491 10.85 28.01 32.03
CA SER A 491 11.72 29.11 32.43
C SER A 491 11.92 30.08 31.25
N ALA A 492 12.00 31.38 31.54
CA ALA A 492 12.62 32.41 30.72
C ALA A 492 13.22 33.46 31.69
N VAL A 493 14.27 34.16 31.23
CA VAL A 493 15.23 35.04 31.95
C VAL A 493 16.51 34.25 32.28
N VAL A 494 17.68 34.49 31.70
CA VAL A 494 18.31 35.71 31.12
C VAL A 494 18.74 35.51 29.68
#